data_AF-A0A9X1Q459-F1
#
_entry.id   AF-A0A9X1Q459-F1
#
_cell.length_a   1.000
_cell.length_b   1.000
_cell.length_c   1.000
_cell.angle_alpha   90.00
_cell.angle_beta   90.00
_cell.angle_gamma   90.00
#
_symmetry.space_group_name_H-M   'P 1'
#
loop_
_entity.id
_entity.type
_entity.pdbx_description
1 polymer ?
#
loop_
_entity_poly.entity_id
_entity_poly.type
_entity_poly.pdbx_seq_one_letter_code
_entity_poly.pdbx_strand_id
1 'polypeptide(L)'
;MVRSVVAPAALVADQAETAIVEAPNPAGLCKVDEILPVEQIEAAARKYERAADQAHRTDRGERAAKKVLDRLPADTHGTWRVFRTPSSRQAPDRAEITRIFKAHGLGPVSMKACAPSLKVKLAEAAPVDVDTPVLVST
;
A
#
# COMPACT_ATOMS: atom_id res chain seq x y z
N MET A 1 -40.00 -7.73 7.29
CA MET A 1 -38.70 -7.70 6.57
C MET A 1 -38.30 -6.25 6.39
N VAL A 2 -37.35 -5.74 7.18
CA VAL A 2 -36.82 -4.38 7.02
C VAL A 2 -35.62 -4.46 6.10
N ARG A 3 -35.69 -3.83 4.92
CA ARG A 3 -34.54 -3.68 4.01
C ARG A 3 -33.82 -2.40 4.38
N SER A 4 -32.64 -2.52 4.97
CA SER A 4 -31.74 -1.36 5.20
C SER A 4 -31.17 -0.92 3.85
N VAL A 5 -31.60 0.26 3.39
CA VAL A 5 -31.04 0.93 2.21
C VAL A 5 -29.99 1.90 2.72
N VAL A 6 -28.73 1.48 2.70
CA VAL A 6 -27.61 2.39 2.94
C VAL A 6 -27.39 3.17 1.65
N ALA A 7 -27.63 4.49 1.70
CA ALA A 7 -27.34 5.38 0.60
C ALA A 7 -25.81 5.41 0.34
N PRO A 8 -25.33 5.25 -0.90
CA PRO A 8 -23.90 5.21 -1.19
C PRO A 8 -23.15 6.49 -0.79
N ALA A 9 -23.86 7.62 -0.69
CA ALA A 9 -23.29 8.88 -0.20
C ALA A 9 -22.90 8.84 1.29
N ALA A 10 -23.57 8.02 2.11
CA ALA A 10 -23.28 7.89 3.53
C ALA A 10 -21.95 7.14 3.79
N LEU A 11 -21.47 6.33 2.83
CA LEU A 11 -20.18 5.64 2.92
C LEU A 11 -18.98 6.56 2.66
N VAL A 12 -19.20 7.71 1.99
CA VAL A 12 -18.12 8.64 1.63
C VAL A 12 -17.81 9.61 2.77
N ALA A 13 -18.79 9.92 3.61
CA ALA A 13 -18.63 10.86 4.72
C ALA A 13 -17.73 10.33 5.87
N ASP A 14 -17.54 9.02 5.98
CA ASP A 14 -16.74 8.39 7.04
C ASP A 14 -15.25 8.24 6.68
N GLN A 15 -14.82 8.73 5.52
CA GLN A 15 -13.39 8.98 5.26
C GLN A 15 -12.97 10.35 5.83
N ALA A 16 -13.38 10.63 7.06
CA ALA A 16 -12.83 11.73 7.82
C ALA A 16 -11.37 11.37 8.19
N GLU A 17 -10.44 12.03 7.50
CA GLU A 17 -9.14 12.47 8.01
C GLU A 17 -8.51 11.56 9.08
N THR A 18 -8.02 10.40 8.65
CA THR A 18 -7.14 9.59 9.50
C THR A 18 -5.86 10.39 9.72
N ALA A 19 -5.72 11.00 10.89
CA ALA A 19 -4.48 11.65 11.31
C ALA A 19 -3.31 10.68 11.06
N ILE A 20 -2.32 11.15 10.31
CA ILE A 20 -1.13 10.35 9.99
C ILE A 20 -0.35 10.18 11.29
N VAL A 21 -0.60 9.11 12.03
CA VAL A 21 0.25 8.72 13.17
C VAL A 21 1.58 8.26 12.58
N GLU A 22 2.60 9.10 12.71
CA GLU A 22 3.96 8.80 12.23
C GLU A 22 4.54 7.64 13.07
N ALA A 23 4.95 6.58 12.39
CA ALA A 23 5.60 5.45 13.03
C ALA A 23 7.05 5.81 13.37
N PRO A 24 7.63 5.22 14.44
CA PRO A 24 9.05 5.42 14.73
C PRO A 24 9.91 4.98 13.54
N ASN A 25 10.96 5.77 13.27
CA ASN A 25 11.86 5.53 12.14
C ASN A 25 12.52 4.14 12.24
N PRO A 26 12.60 3.39 11.14
CA PRO A 26 13.32 2.12 11.12
C PRO A 26 14.82 2.33 11.36
N ALA A 27 15.48 1.30 11.89
CA ALA A 27 16.94 1.31 12.02
C ALA A 27 17.62 1.30 10.63
N GLY A 28 18.76 2.00 10.50
CA GLY A 28 19.58 2.00 9.28
C GLY A 28 19.25 3.08 8.25
N LEU A 29 18.51 4.13 8.62
CA LEU A 29 18.35 5.32 7.78
C LEU A 29 19.65 6.13 7.69
N CYS A 30 19.81 6.89 6.59
CA CYS A 30 20.95 7.78 6.37
C CYS A 30 21.11 8.77 7.53
N LYS A 31 22.36 9.03 7.92
CA LYS A 31 22.69 10.12 8.84
C LYS A 31 22.55 11.48 8.13
N VAL A 32 22.43 12.56 8.90
CA VAL A 32 22.22 13.92 8.35
C VAL A 32 23.28 14.31 7.30
N ASP A 33 24.53 13.92 7.52
CA ASP A 33 25.65 14.21 6.62
C ASP A 33 25.66 13.33 5.35
N GLU A 34 24.82 12.30 5.30
CA GLU A 34 24.66 11.36 4.18
C GLU A 34 23.40 11.67 3.35
N ILE A 35 22.63 12.70 3.73
CA ILE A 35 21.40 13.09 3.03
C ILE A 35 21.77 13.70 1.67
N LEU A 36 21.19 13.13 0.61
CA LEU A 36 21.37 13.62 -0.76
C LEU A 36 20.80 15.04 -0.92
N PRO A 37 21.29 15.83 -1.89
CA PRO A 37 20.71 17.14 -2.17
C PRO A 37 19.22 17.03 -2.51
N VAL A 38 18.45 18.04 -2.11
CA VAL A 38 16.98 18.07 -2.21
C VAL A 38 16.49 17.75 -3.63
N GLU A 39 17.15 18.29 -4.66
CA GLU A 39 16.80 18.02 -6.06
C GLU A 39 16.84 16.52 -6.42
N GLN A 40 17.80 15.77 -5.86
CA GLN A 40 17.91 14.33 -6.07
C GLN A 40 16.81 13.57 -5.30
N ILE A 41 16.47 14.01 -4.09
CA ILE A 41 15.38 13.45 -3.30
C ILE A 41 14.05 13.65 -4.03
N GLU A 42 13.78 14.85 -4.52
CA GLU A 42 12.57 15.13 -5.27
C GLU A 42 12.51 14.38 -6.60
N ALA A 43 13.61 14.31 -7.33
CA ALA A 43 13.69 13.53 -8.56
C ALA A 43 13.43 12.04 -8.30
N ALA A 44 13.96 11.51 -7.19
CA ALA A 44 13.69 10.15 -6.75
C ALA A 44 12.22 9.95 -6.34
N ALA A 45 11.63 10.88 -5.58
CA ALA A 45 10.23 10.84 -5.17
C ALA A 45 9.27 10.85 -6.38
N ARG A 46 9.50 11.74 -7.36
CA ARG A 46 8.73 11.79 -8.62
C ARG A 46 8.83 10.49 -9.41
N LYS A 47 10.03 9.88 -9.46
CA LYS A 47 10.23 8.58 -10.12
C LYS A 47 9.49 7.46 -9.38
N TYR A 48 9.58 7.45 -8.04
CA TYR A 48 8.90 6.48 -7.19
C TYR A 48 7.39 6.53 -7.38
N GLU A 49 6.79 7.73 -7.33
CA GLU A 49 5.36 7.93 -7.52
C GLU A 49 4.91 7.35 -8.87
N ARG A 50 5.56 7.73 -9.97
CA ARG A 50 5.24 7.24 -11.33
C ARG A 50 5.35 5.71 -11.42
N ALA A 51 6.38 5.13 -10.83
CA ALA A 51 6.59 3.68 -10.84
C ALA A 51 5.53 2.94 -10.01
N ALA A 52 5.19 3.44 -8.82
CA ALA A 52 4.14 2.88 -7.97
C ALA A 52 2.79 2.93 -8.68
N ASP A 53 2.47 4.06 -9.29
CA ASP A 53 1.26 4.26 -10.08
C ASP A 53 1.15 3.27 -11.24
N GLN A 54 2.25 3.07 -11.98
CA GLN A 54 2.29 2.10 -13.06
C GLN A 54 2.11 0.67 -12.55
N ALA A 55 2.77 0.30 -11.45
CA ALA A 55 2.60 -1.00 -10.82
C ALA A 55 1.14 -1.23 -10.40
N HIS A 56 0.49 -0.24 -9.77
CA HIS A 56 -0.91 -0.33 -9.38
C HIS A 56 -1.87 -0.44 -10.58
N ARG A 57 -1.57 0.21 -11.72
CA ARG A 57 -2.34 0.03 -12.96
C ARG A 57 -2.18 -1.39 -13.48
N THR A 58 -0.96 -1.91 -13.53
CA THR A 58 -0.67 -3.29 -13.93
C THR A 58 -1.39 -4.29 -13.02
N ASP A 59 -1.28 -4.15 -11.71
CA ASP A 59 -1.94 -5.05 -10.76
C ASP A 59 -3.47 -5.05 -10.91
N ARG A 60 -4.08 -3.88 -11.16
CA ARG A 60 -5.52 -3.78 -11.41
C ARG A 60 -5.90 -4.49 -12.70
N GLY A 61 -5.12 -4.29 -13.75
CA GLY A 61 -5.29 -5.00 -15.03
C GLY A 61 -5.16 -6.52 -14.86
N GLU A 62 -4.14 -6.98 -14.13
CA GLU A 62 -3.92 -8.40 -13.85
C GLU A 62 -5.07 -9.00 -13.05
N ARG A 63 -5.52 -8.33 -11.97
CA ARG A 63 -6.67 -8.78 -11.18
C ARG A 63 -7.95 -8.88 -12.02
N ALA A 64 -8.19 -7.91 -12.91
CA ALA A 64 -9.35 -7.93 -13.79
C ALA A 64 -9.28 -9.07 -14.82
N ALA A 65 -8.12 -9.25 -15.46
CA ALA A 65 -7.89 -10.33 -16.42
C ALA A 65 -8.02 -11.71 -15.75
N LYS A 66 -7.38 -11.90 -14.59
CA LYS A 66 -7.43 -13.14 -13.82
C LYS A 66 -8.86 -13.48 -13.40
N LYS A 67 -9.67 -12.50 -13.00
CA LYS A 67 -11.09 -12.72 -12.67
C LYS A 67 -11.88 -13.31 -13.85
N VAL A 68 -11.54 -12.93 -15.09
CA VAL A 68 -12.16 -13.50 -16.29
C VAL A 68 -11.61 -14.90 -16.55
N LEU A 69 -10.29 -15.07 -16.54
CA LEU A 69 -9.62 -16.34 -16.84
C LEU A 69 -9.92 -17.43 -15.81
N ASP A 70 -10.11 -17.10 -14.53
CA ASP A 70 -10.41 -18.07 -13.46
C ASP A 70 -11.79 -18.73 -13.60
N ARG A 71 -12.70 -18.13 -14.36
CA ARG A 71 -14.03 -18.71 -14.63
C ARG A 71 -14.03 -19.69 -15.79
N LEU A 72 -12.95 -19.75 -16.57
CA LEU A 72 -12.88 -20.60 -17.75
C LEU A 72 -12.43 -22.02 -17.40
N PRO A 73 -13.04 -23.05 -18.03
CA PRO A 73 -12.51 -24.40 -17.99
C PRO A 73 -11.14 -24.46 -18.68
N ALA A 74 -10.36 -25.48 -18.35
CA ALA A 74 -9.08 -25.75 -19.00
C ALA A 74 -9.32 -26.22 -20.44
N ASP A 75 -9.29 -25.27 -21.38
CA ASP A 75 -9.49 -25.49 -22.81
C ASP A 75 -8.85 -24.36 -23.65
N THR A 76 -8.94 -24.45 -24.97
CA THR A 76 -8.48 -23.42 -25.91
C THR A 76 -9.60 -22.42 -26.22
N HIS A 77 -9.34 -21.14 -25.97
CA HIS A 77 -10.24 -20.03 -26.20
C HIS A 77 -9.62 -19.08 -27.24
N GLY A 78 -10.01 -19.23 -28.51
CA GLY A 78 -9.43 -18.49 -29.62
C GLY A 78 -7.94 -18.81 -29.80
N THR A 79 -7.07 -17.80 -29.72
CA THR A 79 -5.62 -17.97 -29.83
C THR A 79 -4.96 -18.44 -28.52
N TRP A 80 -5.66 -18.42 -27.39
CA TRP A 80 -5.09 -18.66 -26.06
C TRP A 80 -5.54 -20.00 -25.48
N ARG A 81 -4.62 -20.76 -24.87
CA ARG A 81 -4.93 -22.04 -24.22
C ARG A 81 -4.81 -21.91 -22.70
N VAL A 82 -5.86 -22.31 -21.97
CA VAL A 82 -5.94 -22.24 -20.51
C VAL A 82 -5.62 -23.61 -19.91
N PHE A 83 -4.66 -23.66 -18.99
CA PHE A 83 -4.28 -24.87 -18.26
C PHE A 83 -4.46 -24.67 -16.75
N ARG A 84 -4.76 -25.76 -16.03
CA ARG A 84 -4.84 -25.77 -14.56
C ARG A 84 -3.84 -26.80 -14.04
N THR A 85 -2.84 -26.33 -13.31
CA THR A 85 -1.82 -27.19 -12.68
C THR A 85 -2.01 -27.14 -11.17
N PRO A 86 -2.19 -28.29 -10.48
CA PRO A 86 -2.23 -28.30 -9.03
C PRO A 86 -0.89 -27.85 -8.45
N SER A 87 -0.91 -27.02 -7.40
CA SER A 87 0.32 -26.63 -6.70
C SER A 87 0.77 -27.74 -5.75
N SER A 88 2.07 -28.03 -5.73
CA SER A 88 2.68 -28.90 -4.72
C SER A 88 2.91 -28.21 -3.37
N ARG A 89 2.69 -26.89 -3.30
CA ARG A 89 2.87 -26.11 -2.06
C ARG A 89 1.68 -26.29 -1.14
N GLN A 90 1.95 -26.62 0.12
CA GLN A 90 0.95 -26.64 1.18
C GLN A 90 1.02 -25.32 1.96
N ALA A 91 -0.14 -24.69 2.19
CA ALA A 91 -0.25 -23.53 3.04
C ALA A 91 -0.80 -23.97 4.41
N PRO A 92 -0.27 -23.43 5.52
CA PRO A 92 -0.79 -23.75 6.85
C PRO A 92 -2.24 -23.25 6.99
N ASP A 93 -3.13 -24.12 7.49
CA ASP A 93 -4.51 -23.76 7.79
C ASP A 93 -4.57 -22.90 9.06
N ARG A 94 -4.64 -21.58 8.86
CA ARG A 94 -4.73 -20.61 9.96
C ARG A 94 -6.00 -20.78 10.79
N ALA A 95 -7.11 -21.21 10.18
CA ALA A 95 -8.37 -21.38 10.90
C ALA A 95 -8.27 -22.58 11.85
N GLU A 96 -7.69 -23.68 11.37
CA GLU A 96 -7.44 -24.84 12.20
C GLU A 96 -6.43 -24.55 13.31
N ILE A 97 -5.32 -23.87 13.00
CA ILE A 97 -4.34 -23.46 14.02
C ILE A 97 -5.01 -22.61 15.10
N THR A 98 -5.83 -21.62 14.70
CA THR A 98 -6.55 -20.75 15.65
C THR A 98 -7.54 -21.55 16.50
N ARG A 99 -8.24 -22.53 15.92
CA ARG A 99 -9.15 -23.44 16.63
C ARG A 99 -8.41 -24.26 17.69
N ILE A 100 -7.26 -24.82 17.35
CA ILE A 100 -6.42 -25.62 18.27
C ILE A 100 -5.92 -24.75 19.41
N PHE A 101 -5.35 -23.57 19.12
CA PHE A 101 -4.86 -22.64 20.16
C PHE A 101 -5.96 -22.25 21.14
N LYS A 102 -7.16 -21.97 20.63
CA LYS A 102 -8.33 -21.65 21.47
C LYS A 102 -8.78 -22.86 22.30
N ALA A 103 -8.84 -24.05 21.72
CA ALA A 103 -9.30 -25.27 22.40
C ALA A 103 -8.37 -25.69 23.55
N HIS A 104 -7.07 -25.45 23.41
CA HIS A 104 -6.06 -25.81 24.41
C HIS A 104 -5.72 -24.68 25.40
N GLY A 105 -6.42 -23.54 25.36
CA GLY A 105 -6.17 -22.43 26.29
C GLY A 105 -4.80 -21.77 26.09
N LEU A 106 -4.18 -21.92 24.93
CA LEU A 106 -2.81 -21.44 24.63
C LEU A 106 -2.74 -19.93 24.31
N GLY A 107 -3.86 -19.21 24.43
CA GLY A 107 -3.93 -17.78 24.15
C GLY A 107 -3.89 -17.45 22.64
N PRO A 108 -3.79 -16.17 22.27
CA PRO A 108 -3.71 -15.73 20.89
C PRO A 108 -2.42 -16.21 20.21
N VAL A 109 -2.49 -16.52 18.90
CA VAL A 109 -1.32 -16.88 18.10
C VAL A 109 -0.33 -15.71 18.13
N SER A 110 0.89 -15.97 18.57
CA SER A 110 1.95 -14.95 18.65
C SER A 110 2.27 -14.40 17.26
N MET A 111 1.93 -13.14 17.02
CA MET A 111 2.21 -12.42 15.78
C MET A 111 3.40 -11.49 15.97
N LYS A 112 4.32 -11.46 15.01
CA LYS A 112 5.37 -10.44 14.96
C LYS A 112 4.83 -9.18 14.28
N ALA A 113 5.20 -8.00 14.78
CA ALA A 113 4.88 -6.74 14.10
C ALA A 113 5.53 -6.70 12.70
N CYS A 114 4.75 -6.29 11.70
CA CYS A 114 5.28 -6.03 10.36
C CYS A 114 6.16 -4.77 10.37
N ALA A 115 7.18 -4.74 9.51
CA ALA A 115 8.01 -3.56 9.31
C ALA A 115 7.17 -2.37 8.79
N PRO A 116 7.57 -1.12 9.11
CA PRO A 116 6.85 0.07 8.64
C PRO A 116 6.88 0.17 7.11
N SER A 117 5.74 0.52 6.52
CA SER A 117 5.61 0.73 5.07
C SER A 117 6.07 2.13 4.67
N LEU A 118 6.88 2.24 3.62
CA LEU A 118 7.22 3.53 2.99
C LEU A 118 5.95 4.17 2.41
N LYS A 119 5.64 5.40 2.84
CA LYS A 119 4.60 6.26 2.26
C LYS A 119 5.21 7.61 1.92
N VAL A 120 5.08 8.04 0.67
CA VAL A 120 5.57 9.35 0.18
C VAL A 120 4.36 10.19 -0.23
N LYS A 121 4.30 11.43 0.26
CA LYS A 121 3.28 12.43 -0.13
C LYS A 121 3.96 13.75 -0.43
N LEU A 122 3.41 14.53 -1.35
CA LEU A 122 3.84 15.90 -1.59
C LEU A 122 3.46 16.75 -0.37
N ALA A 123 4.43 17.51 0.16
CA ALA A 123 4.16 18.47 1.23
C ALA A 123 3.51 19.74 0.65
N GLU A 124 2.49 20.27 1.33
CA GLU A 124 1.94 21.58 1.03
C GLU A 124 2.94 22.66 1.48
N ALA A 125 3.32 23.56 0.58
CA ALA A 125 4.30 24.60 0.88
C ALA A 125 3.64 25.72 1.70
N ALA A 126 4.10 25.92 2.94
CA ALA A 126 3.83 27.17 3.66
C ALA A 126 4.55 28.32 2.95
N PRO A 127 3.94 29.52 2.83
CA PRO A 127 4.59 30.66 2.20
C PRO A 127 5.82 31.06 3.01
N VAL A 128 6.99 31.02 2.37
CA VAL A 128 8.23 31.56 2.91
C VAL A 128 8.20 33.06 2.64
N ASP A 129 8.05 33.88 3.69
CA ASP A 129 8.21 35.34 3.56
C ASP A 129 9.65 35.63 3.14
N VAL A 130 9.80 36.17 1.94
CA VAL A 130 11.10 36.52 1.35
C VAL A 130 11.36 38.00 1.63
N ASP A 131 11.90 38.32 2.79
CA ASP A 131 12.43 39.67 3.03
C ASP A 131 13.67 39.88 2.14
N THR A 132 13.53 40.78 1.16
CA THR A 132 14.60 41.24 0.26
C THR A 132 14.98 42.70 0.60
N PRO A 133 16.12 43.26 0.14
CA PRO A 133 17.35 43.49 0.89
C PRO A 133 17.64 44.99 1.17
N VAL A 134 18.49 45.30 2.17
CA VAL A 134 19.07 46.65 2.31
C VAL A 134 20.50 46.67 1.76
N LEU A 135 20.67 47.30 0.60
CA LEU A 135 21.94 47.77 0.09
C LEU A 135 22.42 48.95 0.94
N VAL A 136 23.62 48.86 1.55
CA VAL A 136 24.34 50.03 2.05
C VAL A 136 25.65 50.15 1.30
N SER A 137 25.70 51.15 0.43
CA SER A 137 26.93 51.70 -0.14
C SER A 137 27.48 52.77 0.80
N THR A 138 28.73 52.67 1.21
CA THR A 138 29.59 53.82 1.54
C THR A 138 31.04 53.44 1.29
#